data_AF-A0A6M0BTR7-F1
#
_entry.id   AF-A0A6M0BTR7-F1
#
_cell.length_a   1.000
_cell.length_b   1.000
_cell.length_c   1.000
_cell.angle_alpha   90.00
_cell.angle_beta   90.00
_cell.angle_gamma   90.00
#
_symmetry.space_group_name_H-M   'P 1'
#
loop_
_entity.id
_entity.type
_entity.pdbx_description
1 polymer ?
#
loop_
_entity_poly.entity_id
_entity_poly.type
_entity_poly.pdbx_seq_one_letter_code
_entity_poly.pdbx_strand_id
1 'polypeptide(L)'
;LVTDEGENTAPYFADAYTAYCRELAVMPNVVIVRVGHYASNYVESQLKQKQAPVETFTFKGDYYSLPNLVPMLSQKSRLELLMEIMETSLPVRDDQESQKLKVKSQN
;
A
#
# COMPACT_ATOMS: atom_id res chain seq x y z
N LEU A 1 7.91 11.24 -1.58
CA LEU A 1 9.35 11.27 -1.28
C LEU A 1 9.95 9.95 -1.76
N VAL A 2 11.12 9.97 -2.37
CA VAL A 2 11.89 8.74 -2.70
C VAL A 2 13.17 8.79 -1.88
N THR A 3 13.47 7.74 -1.13
CA THR A 3 14.60 7.67 -0.19
C THR A 3 15.05 6.22 -0.03
N ASP A 4 16.30 6.01 0.33
CA ASP A 4 16.88 4.74 0.75
C ASP A 4 16.76 4.49 2.28
N GLU A 5 16.11 5.42 2.99
CA GLU A 5 15.99 5.50 4.45
C GLU A 5 17.32 5.68 5.19
N GLY A 6 18.42 5.99 4.51
CA GLY A 6 19.76 6.18 5.07
C GLY A 6 20.16 7.66 5.14
N GLU A 7 19.33 8.51 5.73
CA GLU A 7 19.52 9.97 5.73
C GLU A 7 20.87 10.39 6.32
N ASN A 8 21.69 11.07 5.51
CA ASN A 8 23.04 11.50 5.88
C ASN A 8 23.15 13.02 6.14
N THR A 9 22.11 13.80 5.85
CA THR A 9 22.17 15.26 5.91
C THR A 9 20.86 15.84 6.38
N ALA A 10 20.95 16.85 7.26
CA ALA A 10 19.80 17.57 7.78
C ALA A 10 19.08 18.39 6.69
N PRO A 11 17.77 18.65 6.84
CA PRO A 11 16.91 18.20 7.94
C PRO A 11 16.51 16.73 7.82
N TYR A 12 16.56 16.00 8.94
CA TYR A 12 16.11 14.60 9.01
C TYR A 12 14.59 14.53 8.92
N PHE A 13 14.06 13.52 8.23
CA PHE A 13 12.63 13.39 7.96
C PHE A 13 11.79 13.40 9.24
N ALA A 14 12.24 12.72 10.29
CA ALA A 14 11.51 12.66 11.57
C ALA A 14 11.40 14.05 12.26
N ASP A 15 12.41 14.90 12.10
CA ASP A 15 12.39 16.27 12.62
C ASP A 15 11.49 17.16 11.76
N ALA A 16 11.63 17.08 10.43
CA ALA A 16 10.78 17.79 9.49
C ALA A 16 9.30 17.42 9.65
N TYR A 17 9.00 16.13 9.86
CA TYR A 17 7.65 15.65 10.17
C TYR A 17 7.09 16.30 11.43
N THR A 18 7.89 16.34 12.51
CA THR A 18 7.46 16.93 13.78
C THR A 18 7.17 18.43 13.63
N ALA A 19 8.02 19.14 12.91
CA ALA A 19 7.82 20.56 12.60
C ALA A 19 6.54 20.77 11.78
N TYR A 20 6.35 19.98 10.73
CA TYR A 20 5.15 20.01 9.87
C TYR A 20 3.86 19.80 10.67
N CYS A 21 3.83 18.79 11.55
CA CYS A 21 2.68 18.53 12.42
C CYS A 21 2.37 19.73 13.33
N ARG A 22 3.40 20.36 13.88
CA ARG A 22 3.26 21.53 14.76
C ARG A 22 2.76 22.77 14.01
N GLU A 23 3.34 23.04 12.84
CA GLU A 23 3.04 24.25 12.06
C GLU A 23 1.63 24.22 11.47
N LEU A 24 1.16 23.04 11.05
CA LEU A 24 -0.11 22.88 10.36
C LEU A 24 -1.21 22.27 11.24
N ALA A 25 -0.90 21.93 12.49
CA ALA A 25 -1.82 21.30 13.45
C ALA A 25 -2.51 20.03 12.89
N VAL A 26 -1.73 19.19 12.19
CA VAL A 26 -2.17 17.92 11.60
C VAL A 26 -1.29 16.77 12.08
N MET A 27 -1.79 15.53 11.98
CA MET A 27 -1.02 14.31 12.26
C MET A 27 -1.15 13.32 11.08
N PRO A 28 -0.38 13.52 10.00
CA PRO A 28 -0.50 12.70 8.81
C PRO A 28 0.10 11.30 9.05
N ASN A 29 -0.55 10.28 8.51
CA ASN A 29 -0.03 8.92 8.48
C ASN A 29 1.09 8.82 7.43
N VAL A 30 2.22 8.23 7.81
CA VAL A 30 3.36 8.01 6.91
C VAL A 30 3.33 6.56 6.44
N VAL A 31 3.32 6.34 5.13
CA VAL A 31 3.45 5.00 4.54
C VAL A 31 4.80 4.92 3.82
N ILE A 32 5.65 3.99 4.25
CA ILE A 32 6.96 3.73 3.64
C ILE A 32 6.84 2.46 2.80
N VAL A 33 7.07 2.59 1.49
CA VAL A 33 7.12 1.46 0.57
C VAL A 33 8.57 1.15 0.24
N ARG A 34 9.08 0.03 0.76
CA ARG A 34 10.42 -0.48 0.46
C ARG A 34 10.38 -1.34 -0.79
N VAL A 35 11.32 -1.12 -1.70
CA VAL A 35 11.42 -1.85 -2.96
C VAL A 35 12.82 -2.46 -3.06
N GLY A 36 12.90 -3.74 -3.41
CA GLY A 36 14.16 -4.47 -3.52
C GLY A 36 14.67 -5.03 -2.20
N HIS A 37 15.96 -5.41 -2.18
CA HIS A 37 16.56 -6.14 -1.06
C HIS A 37 17.29 -5.27 -0.04
N TYR A 38 17.66 -4.04 -0.41
CA TYR A 38 18.49 -3.16 0.40
C TYR A 38 17.72 -1.87 0.70
N ALA A 39 17.00 -1.87 1.82
CA ALA A 39 16.41 -0.67 2.40
C ALA A 39 16.84 -0.57 3.86
N SER A 40 17.29 0.61 4.26
CA SER A 40 17.56 0.91 5.66
C SER A 40 16.24 0.92 6.44
N ASN A 41 16.32 0.75 7.76
CA ASN A 41 15.17 0.92 8.67
C ASN A 41 15.28 2.17 9.54
N TYR A 42 16.24 3.05 9.24
CA TYR A 42 16.55 4.20 10.09
C TYR A 42 15.39 5.20 10.17
N VAL A 43 14.82 5.62 9.03
CA VAL A 43 13.69 6.57 9.01
C VAL A 43 12.47 6.00 9.74
N GLU A 44 12.08 4.75 9.45
CA GLU A 44 11.02 4.05 10.19
C GLU A 44 11.28 4.07 11.71
N SER A 45 12.51 3.76 12.12
CA SER A 45 12.89 3.69 13.53
C SER A 45 12.80 5.05 14.21
N GLN A 46 13.26 6.11 13.54
CA GLN A 46 13.17 7.48 14.05
C GLN A 46 11.72 7.94 14.20
N LEU A 47 10.87 7.65 13.22
CA LEU A 47 9.43 7.98 13.30
C LEU A 47 8.73 7.22 14.44
N LYS A 48 9.02 5.93 14.61
CA LYS A 48 8.48 5.13 15.71
C LYS A 48 8.92 5.65 17.09
N GLN A 49 10.19 6.04 17.24
CA GLN A 49 10.69 6.64 18.48
C GLN A 49 9.96 7.93 18.85
N LYS A 50 9.56 8.71 17.85
CA LYS A 50 8.74 9.92 18.02
C LYS A 50 7.24 9.66 18.09
N GLN A 51 6.82 8.39 18.14
CA GLN A 51 5.43 7.96 18.19
C GLN A 51 4.60 8.47 16.98
N ALA A 52 5.25 8.72 15.85
CA ALA A 52 4.56 9.10 14.63
C ALA A 52 3.82 7.87 14.06
N PRO A 53 2.60 8.05 13.52
CA PRO A 53 1.89 6.99 12.81
C PRO A 53 2.63 6.63 11.52
N VAL A 54 3.40 5.55 11.56
CA VAL A 54 4.15 5.03 10.41
C VAL A 54 3.79 3.57 10.13
N GLU A 55 3.50 3.29 8.87
CA GLU A 55 3.33 1.93 8.34
C GLU A 55 4.39 1.65 7.28
N THR A 56 5.05 0.51 7.38
CA THR A 56 6.07 0.11 6.42
C THR A 56 5.64 -1.15 5.68
N PHE A 57 5.72 -1.09 4.36
CA PHE A 57 5.40 -2.20 3.47
C PHE A 57 6.62 -2.53 2.60
N THR A 58 7.13 -3.75 2.72
CA THR A 58 8.20 -4.26 1.87
C THR A 58 7.61 -4.99 0.67
N PHE A 59 7.65 -4.33 -0.48
CA PHE A 59 7.13 -4.88 -1.72
C PHE A 59 8.12 -5.89 -2.33
N LYS A 60 7.63 -7.12 -2.54
CA LYS A 60 8.38 -8.24 -3.12
C LYS A 60 7.90 -8.62 -4.53
N GLY A 61 7.02 -7.80 -5.13
CA GLY A 61 6.48 -8.05 -6.47
C GLY A 61 7.41 -7.58 -7.59
N ASP A 62 6.93 -7.71 -8.82
CA ASP A 62 7.63 -7.23 -10.00
C ASP A 62 7.43 -5.72 -10.23
N TYR A 63 8.26 -5.15 -11.11
CA TYR A 63 8.24 -3.73 -11.46
C TYR A 63 6.88 -3.24 -11.97
N TYR A 64 6.12 -4.11 -12.67
CA TYR A 64 4.82 -3.77 -13.25
C TYR A 64 3.68 -3.75 -12.23
N SER A 65 3.86 -4.42 -11.09
CA SER A 65 2.87 -4.48 -10.02
C SER A 65 2.97 -3.31 -9.04
N LEU A 66 4.08 -2.55 -9.05
CA LEU A 66 4.31 -1.44 -8.14
C LEU A 66 3.35 -0.23 -8.34
N PRO A 67 3.03 0.20 -9.58
CA PRO A 67 2.07 1.27 -9.80
C PRO A 67 0.67 0.95 -9.26
N ASN A 68 0.28 -0.32 -9.25
CA ASN A 68 -1.03 -0.76 -8.74
C ASN A 68 -1.12 -0.66 -7.21
N LEU A 69 0.03 -0.69 -6.51
CA LEU A 69 0.09 -0.65 -5.06
C LEU A 69 -0.22 0.74 -4.50
N VAL A 70 0.22 1.80 -5.18
CA VAL A 70 0.10 3.19 -4.69
C VAL A 70 -1.36 3.59 -4.50
N PRO A 71 -2.30 3.36 -5.44
CA PRO A 71 -3.72 3.63 -5.24
C PRO A 71 -4.30 2.88 -4.04
N MET A 72 -3.95 1.60 -3.85
CA MET A 72 -4.45 0.77 -2.75
C MET A 72 -4.01 1.30 -1.38
N LEU A 73 -2.78 1.77 -1.27
CA LEU A 73 -2.24 2.35 -0.03
C LEU A 73 -2.76 3.77 0.25
N SER A 74 -3.16 4.50 -0.80
CA SER A 74 -3.47 5.93 -0.69
C SER A 74 -4.95 6.23 -0.44
N GLN A 75 -5.86 5.33 -0.83
CA GLN A 75 -7.26 5.72 -0.99
C GLN A 75 -8.17 5.39 0.21
N LYS A 76 -7.78 4.45 1.09
CA LYS A 76 -8.67 3.94 2.15
C LYS A 76 -7.90 3.40 3.37
N SER A 77 -8.53 3.36 4.55
CA SER A 77 -7.94 2.64 5.69
C SER A 77 -7.72 1.17 5.31
N ARG A 78 -6.69 0.48 5.84
CA ARG A 78 -6.44 -0.94 5.50
C ARG A 78 -7.67 -1.83 5.68
N LEU A 79 -8.49 -1.52 6.68
CA LEU A 79 -9.76 -2.21 6.93
C LEU A 79 -10.74 -2.01 5.78
N GLU A 80 -10.86 -0.79 5.29
CA GLU A 80 -11.78 -0.43 4.23
C GLU A 80 -11.33 -0.95 2.86
N LEU A 81 -10.01 -1.02 2.60
CA LEU A 81 -9.45 -1.75 1.46
C LEU A 81 -9.75 -3.26 1.55
N LEU A 82 -9.61 -3.86 2.73
CA LEU A 82 -9.94 -5.27 2.95
C LEU A 82 -11.43 -5.52 2.69
N MET A 83 -12.31 -4.65 3.19
CA MET A 83 -13.75 -4.75 2.92
C MET A 83 -14.06 -4.65 1.43
N GLU A 84 -13.43 -3.72 0.71
CA GLU A 84 -13.57 -3.62 -0.75
C GLU A 84 -13.11 -4.90 -1.48
N ILE A 85 -11.98 -5.48 -1.08
CA ILE A 85 -11.50 -6.76 -1.63
C ILE A 85 -12.50 -7.89 -1.36
N MET A 86 -13.06 -7.95 -0.15
CA MET A 86 -14.06 -8.95 0.24
C MET A 86 -15.39 -8.79 -0.51
N GLU A 87 -15.75 -7.56 -0.90
CA GLU A 87 -16.95 -7.25 -1.68
C GLU A 87 -16.77 -7.46 -3.19
N THR A 88 -15.53 -7.58 -3.68
CA THR A 88 -15.26 -7.79 -5.11
C THR A 88 -15.71 -9.19 -5.55
N SER A 89 -16.67 -9.25 -6.47
CA SER A 89 -17.19 -10.52 -6.99
C SER A 89 -16.10 -11.32 -7.71
N LEU A 90 -15.97 -12.61 -7.38
CA LEU A 90 -15.01 -13.49 -8.04
C LEU A 90 -15.33 -13.65 -9.54
N PRO A 91 -14.31 -13.67 -10.41
CA PRO A 91 -14.53 -13.93 -11.83
C PRO A 91 -15.11 -15.33 -12.00
N VAL A 92 -16.28 -15.40 -12.65
CA VAL A 92 -16.94 -16.67 -12.97
C VAL A 92 -16.52 -17.09 -14.38
N ARG A 93 -16.26 -18.38 -14.59
CA ARG A 93 -16.01 -18.91 -15.94
C ARG A 93 -17.31 -18.83 -16.74
N ASP A 94 -17.22 -18.29 -17.97
CA ASP A 94 -18.30 -18.45 -18.95
C ASP A 94 -18.35 -19.91 -19.37
N ASP A 95 -19.23 -20.67 -18.72
CA ASP A 95 -19.53 -22.05 -19.11
C ASP A 95 -20.32 -22.05 -20.42
N GLN A 96 -19.62 -21.83 -21.54
CA GLN A 96 -20.13 -22.07 -22.90
C GLN A 96 -20.60 -23.54 -23.08
N GLU A 97 -20.19 -24.45 -22.19
CA GLU A 97 -20.64 -25.84 -22.09
C GLU A 97 -22.06 -25.99 -21.51
N SER A 98 -22.43 -25.20 -20.49
CA SER A 98 -23.74 -25.29 -19.82
C SER A 98 -24.90 -24.83 -20.70
N GLN A 99 -24.62 -24.03 -21.74
CA GLN A 99 -25.62 -23.63 -22.74
C GLN A 99 -25.82 -24.69 -23.82
N LYS A 100 -24.79 -25.45 -24.20
CA LYS A 100 -24.89 -26.54 -25.20
C LYS A 100 -25.68 -27.74 -24.68
N LEU A 101 -25.62 -28.01 -23.37
CA LEU A 101 -26.38 -29.10 -22.74
C LEU A 101 -27.90 -28.83 -22.71
N LYS A 102 -28.35 -27.58 -22.58
CA LYS A 102 -29.78 -27.22 -22.62
C LYS A 102 -30.41 -27.39 -24.00
N VAL A 103 -29.64 -27.16 -25.08
CA VAL A 103 -30.13 -27.28 -26.46
C VAL A 103 -30.28 -28.74 -26.90
N LYS A 104 -29.46 -29.66 -26.37
CA LYS A 104 -29.56 -31.11 -26.70
C LYS A 104 -30.72 -31.84 -26.01
N SER A 105 -31.32 -31.28 -24.96
CA SER A 105 -32.45 -31.91 -24.26
C SER A 105 -33.82 -31.55 -24.85
N GLN A 106 -33.87 -30.74 -25.91
CA GLN A 106 -35.10 -30.32 -26.59
C GLN A 106 -35.24 -30.89 -28.01
N ASN A 107 -34.36 -31.81 -28.42
CA ASN A 107 -34.48 -32.57 -29.67
C ASN A 107 -34.53 -34.07 -29.39
#